data_AF-A0A1V3QKC7-F1
#
_entry.id   AF-A0A1V3QKC7-F1
#
_cell.length_a   1.000
_cell.length_b   1.000
_cell.length_c   1.000
_cell.angle_alpha   90.00
_cell.angle_beta   90.00
_cell.angle_gamma   90.00
#
_symmetry.space_group_name_H-M   'P 1'
#
loop_
_entity.id
_entity.type
_entity.pdbx_description
1 polymer ?
#
loop_
_entity_poly.entity_id
_entity_poly.type
_entity_poly.pdbx_seq_one_letter_code
_entity_poly.pdbx_strand_id
1 'polypeptide(L)'
;MAPTPELLPENADSHAASAKPSSDTSNSEQATPMLDIHVPEHSTRTWRDFFIHIATIVIGLLIAIGLEQAVEYVHHRHQLYEARAAIRAELEVNTRLLDRILAATKTAKSAMQQNATMLLAADPKDATSTSALNYTWDIPYPRSNAWQDAKASGAVDFMAPGERAAADYIYGDGDLAETFAMAWLRSNNAASAIAHSAPTVHELSAADREELLKLTRQTEGQIESYNMLINYDQDAIRHYLSFPEQSGRQTPDED
;
A
#
# COMPACT_ATOMS: atom_id res chain seq x y z
N MET A 1 -15.91 -51.85 16.05
CA MET A 1 -15.27 -52.28 17.30
C MET A 1 -15.46 -51.14 18.27
N ALA A 2 -16.24 -51.43 19.31
CA ALA A 2 -16.82 -50.51 20.29
C ALA A 2 -15.76 -50.08 21.35
N PRO A 3 -16.09 -49.22 22.34
CA PRO A 3 -15.28 -48.05 22.70
C PRO A 3 -14.93 -47.95 24.21
N THR A 4 -14.25 -46.86 24.60
CA THR A 4 -14.31 -46.16 25.91
C THR A 4 -13.91 -46.94 27.20
N PRO A 5 -13.95 -46.36 28.42
CA PRO A 5 -13.36 -45.11 28.97
C PRO A 5 -12.74 -45.36 30.39
N GLU A 6 -12.55 -44.29 31.18
CA GLU A 6 -12.64 -44.26 32.67
C GLU A 6 -11.45 -44.81 33.50
N LEU A 7 -11.01 -44.31 34.68
CA LEU A 7 -11.51 -43.40 35.73
C LEU A 7 -10.32 -42.96 36.63
N LEU A 8 -10.34 -41.73 37.16
CA LEU A 8 -9.75 -41.32 38.47
C LEU A 8 -10.66 -41.87 39.60
N PRO A 9 -10.27 -42.07 40.89
CA PRO A 9 -9.85 -40.95 41.77
C PRO A 9 -9.03 -41.28 43.08
N GLU A 10 -8.56 -40.20 43.72
CA GLU A 10 -8.66 -39.83 45.16
C GLU A 10 -8.28 -40.80 46.31
N ASN A 11 -7.42 -40.32 47.22
CA ASN A 11 -7.50 -40.38 48.72
C ASN A 11 -6.14 -39.87 49.28
N ALA A 12 -6.04 -38.72 49.96
CA ALA A 12 -6.52 -38.36 51.30
C ALA A 12 -5.66 -38.96 52.46
N ASP A 13 -4.90 -38.06 53.09
CA ASP A 13 -4.54 -37.90 54.51
C ASP A 13 -4.36 -39.12 55.44
N SER A 14 -3.26 -39.13 56.21
CA SER A 14 -3.32 -39.16 57.69
C SER A 14 -1.95 -39.20 58.40
N HIS A 15 -1.75 -38.18 59.24
CA HIS A 15 -1.29 -38.18 60.64
C HIS A 15 -0.42 -39.33 61.21
N ALA A 16 0.68 -38.96 61.88
CA ALA A 16 0.92 -39.12 63.34
C ALA A 16 2.43 -39.03 63.61
N ALA A 17 2.94 -37.96 64.25
CA ALA A 17 3.01 -37.78 65.70
C ALA A 17 3.74 -38.91 66.44
N SER A 18 4.96 -38.63 66.89
CA SER A 18 5.60 -39.40 67.98
C SER A 18 6.17 -38.43 69.01
N ALA A 19 5.59 -38.47 70.21
CA ALA A 19 5.97 -37.70 71.38
C ALA A 19 6.99 -38.47 72.23
N LYS A 20 8.03 -37.73 72.68
CA LYS A 20 8.76 -37.65 73.97
C LYS A 20 8.41 -38.66 75.10
N PRO A 21 9.31 -38.96 76.10
CA PRO A 21 9.71 -37.89 77.05
C PRO A 21 11.01 -38.01 77.89
N SER A 22 11.24 -36.91 78.65
CA SER A 22 11.87 -36.76 79.99
C SER A 22 13.37 -37.00 80.16
N SER A 23 14.11 -36.29 81.02
CA SER A 23 13.97 -35.08 81.84
C SER A 23 15.33 -34.88 82.53
N ASP A 24 15.81 -33.65 82.70
CA ASP A 24 16.17 -33.19 84.05
C ASP A 24 16.48 -31.69 84.10
N THR A 25 15.79 -31.11 85.06
CA THR A 25 15.69 -29.74 85.53
C THR A 25 16.97 -29.26 86.20
N SER A 26 17.36 -28.02 85.94
CA SER A 26 17.85 -27.17 87.03
C SER A 26 17.40 -25.73 86.81
N ASN A 27 16.63 -25.26 87.78
CA ASN A 27 15.92 -24.00 87.82
C ASN A 27 16.81 -22.95 88.48
N SER A 28 16.89 -21.73 87.95
CA SER A 28 17.13 -20.54 88.75
C SER A 28 16.39 -19.37 88.12
N GLU A 29 15.47 -18.89 88.94
CA GLU A 29 14.43 -17.92 88.69
C GLU A 29 14.93 -16.47 88.65
N GLN A 30 14.07 -15.62 88.08
CA GLN A 30 13.89 -14.19 88.35
C GLN A 30 14.73 -13.16 87.56
N ALA A 31 14.10 -12.60 86.53
CA ALA A 31 13.37 -11.34 86.64
C ALA A 31 12.59 -11.06 85.35
N THR A 32 11.26 -10.98 85.42
CA THR A 32 10.46 -10.35 84.35
C THR A 32 10.38 -8.84 84.61
N PRO A 33 10.51 -8.04 83.55
CA PRO A 33 9.34 -7.27 83.17
C PRO A 33 9.05 -7.41 81.67
N MET A 34 7.83 -7.86 81.41
CA MET A 34 6.91 -7.33 80.41
C MET A 34 7.48 -6.89 79.06
N LEU A 35 7.24 -7.76 78.07
CA LEU A 35 6.74 -7.38 76.73
C LEU A 35 7.37 -6.10 76.14
N ASP A 36 8.61 -6.20 75.67
CA ASP A 36 9.17 -5.16 74.81
C ASP A 36 8.53 -5.29 73.42
N ILE A 37 7.42 -4.58 73.25
CA ILE A 37 6.79 -4.32 71.96
C ILE A 37 7.83 -3.60 71.11
N HIS A 38 8.15 -4.20 69.96
CA HIS A 38 9.09 -3.71 68.96
C HIS A 38 8.91 -2.21 68.67
N VAL A 39 10.00 -1.45 68.74
CA VAL A 39 10.21 -0.35 67.81
C VAL A 39 11.17 -0.87 66.75
N PRO A 40 10.74 -1.05 65.49
CA PRO A 40 11.72 -1.13 64.41
C PRO A 40 12.47 0.19 64.45
N GLU A 41 13.73 0.19 64.90
CA GLU A 41 14.67 1.30 64.68
C GLU A 41 15.01 1.39 63.19
N HIS A 42 14.02 1.45 62.32
CA HIS A 42 14.24 1.76 60.92
C HIS A 42 13.11 2.61 60.38
N SER A 43 13.53 3.81 59.98
CA SER A 43 12.83 4.72 59.09
C SER A 43 11.67 5.48 59.74
N THR A 44 12.01 6.55 60.47
CA THR A 44 11.28 7.81 60.22
C THR A 44 11.50 8.14 58.74
N ARG A 45 10.69 7.53 57.88
CA ARG A 45 10.67 7.80 56.45
C ARG A 45 10.33 9.28 56.31
N THR A 46 11.35 10.09 56.11
CA THR A 46 11.19 11.54 56.05
C THR A 46 10.30 11.82 54.85
N TRP A 47 9.35 12.75 54.97
CA TRP A 47 8.56 13.20 53.81
C TRP A 47 9.46 13.58 52.62
N ARG A 48 10.66 14.10 52.93
CA ARG A 48 11.74 14.32 51.96
C ARG A 48 12.11 13.06 51.18
N ASP A 49 12.34 11.93 51.84
CA ASP A 49 12.68 10.67 51.17
C ASP A 49 11.51 10.17 50.32
N PHE A 50 10.28 10.30 50.81
CA PHE A 50 9.10 9.98 50.02
C PHE A 50 9.03 10.80 48.72
N PHE A 51 9.21 12.13 48.78
CA PHE A 51 9.24 12.98 47.59
C PHE A 51 10.41 12.67 46.65
N ILE A 52 11.58 12.32 47.18
CA ILE A 52 12.73 11.91 46.35
C ILE A 52 12.42 10.62 45.59
N HIS A 53 11.78 9.63 46.23
CA HIS A 53 11.40 8.40 45.56
C HIS A 53 10.37 8.65 44.45
N ILE A 54 9.34 9.46 44.73
CA ILE A 54 8.35 9.84 43.71
C ILE A 54 9.01 10.61 42.57
N ALA A 55 9.85 11.60 42.86
CA ALA A 55 10.58 12.35 41.84
C ALA A 55 11.44 11.43 40.99
N THR A 56 12.11 10.45 41.59
CA THR A 56 12.94 9.47 40.86
C THR A 56 12.08 8.60 39.93
N ILE A 57 10.93 8.11 40.39
CA ILE A 57 9.99 7.33 39.55
C ILE A 57 9.46 8.19 38.40
N VAL A 58 9.04 9.43 38.69
CA VAL A 58 8.53 10.36 37.67
C VAL A 58 9.60 10.66 36.62
N ILE A 59 10.84 10.92 37.03
CA ILE A 59 11.96 11.13 36.10
C ILE A 59 12.18 9.91 35.22
N GLY A 60 12.18 8.70 35.80
CA GLY A 60 12.29 7.46 35.03
C GLY A 60 11.19 7.30 33.99
N LEU A 61 9.94 7.59 34.35
CA LEU A 61 8.79 7.54 33.44
C LEU A 61 8.86 8.60 32.34
N LEU A 62 9.26 9.84 32.69
CA LEU A 62 9.42 10.92 31.72
C LEU A 62 10.52 10.61 30.70
N ILE A 63 11.63 10.01 31.14
CA ILE A 63 12.71 9.58 30.23
C ILE A 63 12.21 8.46 29.31
N ALA A 64 11.49 7.47 29.85
CA ALA A 64 10.95 6.37 29.04
C ALA A 64 10.02 6.88 27.94
N ILE A 65 9.04 7.71 28.30
CA ILE A 65 8.09 8.30 27.34
C ILE A 65 8.82 9.24 26.36
N GLY A 66 9.76 10.05 26.84
CA GLY A 66 10.51 10.97 26.00
C GLY A 66 11.34 10.25 24.92
N LEU A 67 11.98 9.12 25.29
CA LEU A 67 12.73 8.30 24.32
C LEU A 67 11.82 7.59 23.33
N GLU A 68 10.70 7.05 23.80
CA GLU A 68 9.70 6.42 22.94
C GLU A 68 9.20 7.39 21.86
N GLN A 69 8.81 8.61 22.27
CA GLN A 69 8.35 9.65 21.35
C GLN A 69 9.45 10.14 20.40
N ALA A 70 10.71 10.22 20.86
CA ALA A 70 11.83 10.62 20.01
C ALA A 70 12.15 9.58 18.93
N VAL A 71 12.16 8.29 19.28
CA VAL A 71 12.39 7.20 18.32
C VAL A 71 11.25 7.13 17.32
N GLU A 72 10.01 7.22 17.80
CA GLU A 72 8.82 7.21 16.95
C GLU A 72 8.83 8.37 15.95
N TYR A 73 9.18 9.57 16.39
CA TYR A 73 9.31 10.74 15.50
C TYR A 73 10.34 10.52 14.39
N VAL A 74 11.51 9.97 14.71
CA VAL A 74 12.55 9.67 13.72
C VAL A 74 12.09 8.56 12.76
N HIS A 75 11.41 7.55 13.29
CA HIS A 75 10.88 6.44 12.49
C HIS A 75 9.87 6.92 11.44
N HIS A 76 8.88 7.73 11.85
CA HIS A 76 7.87 8.26 10.94
C HIS A 76 8.47 9.14 9.84
N ARG A 77 9.48 9.96 10.17
CA ARG A 77 10.19 10.78 9.16
C ARG A 77 10.98 9.92 8.17
N HIS A 78 11.59 8.84 8.64
CA HIS A 78 12.31 7.92 7.76
C HIS A 78 11.35 7.16 6.83
N GLN A 79 10.25 6.62 7.37
CA GLN A 79 9.20 5.96 6.59
C GLN A 79 8.61 6.89 5.50
N LEU A 80 8.31 8.13 5.86
CA LEU A 80 7.82 9.14 4.91
C LEU A 80 8.86 9.43 3.81
N TYR A 81 10.13 9.53 4.17
CA TYR A 81 11.20 9.75 3.20
C TYR A 81 11.33 8.59 2.22
N GLU A 82 11.34 7.35 2.70
CA GLU A 82 11.42 6.16 1.85
C GLU A 82 10.20 6.05 0.92
N ALA A 83 8.99 6.29 1.44
CA ALA A 83 7.77 6.30 0.65
C ALA A 83 7.82 7.35 -0.47
N ARG A 84 8.24 8.59 -0.16
CA ARG A 84 8.42 9.65 -1.16
C ARG A 84 9.44 9.27 -2.23
N ALA A 85 10.59 8.73 -1.82
CA ALA A 85 11.64 8.31 -2.74
C ALA A 85 11.13 7.21 -3.69
N ALA A 86 10.42 6.22 -3.15
CA ALA A 86 9.83 5.12 -3.93
C ALA A 86 8.78 5.64 -4.94
N ILE A 87 7.86 6.49 -4.50
CA ILE A 87 6.83 7.07 -5.37
C ILE A 87 7.46 7.91 -6.48
N ARG A 88 8.39 8.82 -6.14
CA ARG A 88 9.07 9.66 -7.15
C ARG A 88 9.81 8.80 -8.19
N ALA A 89 10.56 7.79 -7.75
CA ALA A 89 11.25 6.88 -8.65
C ALA A 89 10.27 6.11 -9.57
N GLU A 90 9.12 5.68 -9.04
CA GLU A 90 8.08 5.03 -9.83
C GLU A 90 7.47 5.98 -10.86
N LEU A 91 7.13 7.21 -10.47
CA LEU A 91 6.54 8.21 -11.34
C LEU A 91 7.48 8.68 -12.45
N GLU A 92 8.78 8.76 -12.20
CA GLU A 92 9.77 9.04 -13.25
C GLU A 92 9.83 7.93 -14.30
N VAL A 93 9.73 6.66 -13.87
CA VAL A 93 9.63 5.52 -14.79
C VAL A 93 8.32 5.59 -15.58
N ASN A 94 7.21 5.86 -14.89
CA ASN A 94 5.90 5.96 -15.51
C ASN A 94 5.84 7.12 -16.52
N THR A 95 6.44 8.27 -16.24
CA THR A 95 6.50 9.41 -17.19
C THR A 95 7.06 8.98 -18.54
N ARG A 96 8.21 8.29 -18.54
CA ARG A 96 8.83 7.75 -19.77
C ARG A 96 7.96 6.69 -20.44
N LEU A 97 7.18 5.94 -19.67
CA LEU A 97 6.24 4.98 -20.21
C LEU A 97 5.08 5.70 -20.92
N LEU A 98 4.50 6.71 -20.29
CA LEU A 98 3.40 7.50 -20.83
C LEU A 98 3.80 8.19 -22.14
N ASP A 99 5.03 8.71 -22.24
CA ASP A 99 5.54 9.29 -23.50
C ASP A 99 5.54 8.26 -24.65
N ARG A 100 5.93 7.01 -24.36
CA ARG A 100 5.90 5.92 -25.35
C ARG A 100 4.47 5.53 -25.71
N ILE A 101 3.55 5.51 -24.73
CA ILE A 101 2.14 5.25 -24.95
C ILE A 101 1.55 6.32 -25.88
N LEU A 102 1.80 7.62 -25.62
CA LEU A 102 1.33 8.72 -26.47
C LEU A 102 1.85 8.62 -27.92
N ALA A 103 3.10 8.19 -28.11
CA ALA A 103 3.64 7.94 -29.44
C ALA A 103 2.95 6.74 -30.14
N ALA A 104 2.67 5.68 -29.38
CA ALA A 104 1.99 4.48 -29.86
C ALA A 104 0.52 4.77 -30.23
N THR A 105 -0.21 5.52 -29.41
CA THR A 105 -1.62 5.91 -29.67
C THR A 105 -1.72 6.76 -30.95
N LYS A 106 -0.78 7.68 -31.16
CA LYS A 106 -0.71 8.47 -32.42
C LYS A 106 -0.52 7.57 -33.65
N THR A 107 0.36 6.59 -33.54
CA THR A 107 0.61 5.62 -34.62
C THR A 107 -0.63 4.75 -34.88
N ALA A 108 -1.25 4.23 -33.83
CA ALA A 108 -2.47 3.44 -33.91
C ALA A 108 -3.64 4.22 -34.50
N LYS A 109 -3.81 5.49 -34.12
CA LYS A 109 -4.82 6.38 -34.71
C LYS A 109 -4.61 6.55 -36.22
N SER A 110 -3.37 6.78 -36.64
CA SER A 110 -3.06 6.87 -38.08
C SER A 110 -3.37 5.56 -38.81
N ALA A 111 -3.11 4.41 -38.19
CA ALA A 111 -3.49 3.11 -38.73
C ALA A 111 -5.02 2.97 -38.90
N MET A 112 -5.83 3.40 -37.92
CA MET A 112 -7.29 3.40 -38.06
C MET A 112 -7.78 4.27 -39.23
N GLN A 113 -7.17 5.44 -39.43
CA GLN A 113 -7.50 6.32 -40.55
C GLN A 113 -7.14 5.70 -41.91
N GLN A 114 -6.01 5.00 -41.98
CA GLN A 114 -5.58 4.27 -43.18
C GLN A 114 -6.52 3.08 -43.45
N ASN A 115 -6.86 2.28 -42.44
CA ASN A 115 -7.81 1.18 -42.55
C ASN A 115 -9.17 1.69 -43.07
N ALA A 116 -9.70 2.78 -42.50
CA ALA A 116 -10.97 3.36 -42.95
C ALA A 116 -10.91 3.79 -44.43
N THR A 117 -9.78 4.36 -44.86
CA THR A 117 -9.57 4.75 -46.27
C THR A 117 -9.58 3.53 -47.18
N MET A 118 -8.85 2.45 -46.83
CA MET A 118 -8.81 1.20 -47.59
C MET A 118 -10.20 0.54 -47.68
N LEU A 119 -10.96 0.52 -46.58
CA LEU A 119 -12.29 -0.06 -46.53
C LEU A 119 -13.30 0.71 -47.41
N LEU A 120 -13.19 2.05 -47.46
CA LEU A 120 -14.04 2.91 -48.28
C LEU A 120 -13.66 2.91 -49.77
N ALA A 121 -12.37 2.76 -50.09
CA ALA A 121 -11.85 2.79 -51.46
C ALA A 121 -11.94 1.43 -52.19
N ALA A 122 -12.47 0.40 -51.53
CA ALA A 122 -12.46 -0.96 -52.04
C ALA A 122 -13.27 -1.11 -53.35
N ASP A 123 -12.53 -1.21 -54.46
CA ASP A 123 -13.05 -1.47 -55.80
C ASP A 123 -13.20 -2.99 -56.02
N PRO A 124 -14.14 -3.45 -56.87
CA PRO A 124 -14.21 -4.85 -57.30
C PRO A 124 -12.95 -5.45 -57.91
N LYS A 125 -12.01 -4.62 -58.35
CA LYS A 125 -10.70 -5.02 -58.86
C LYS A 125 -9.59 -4.88 -57.82
N ASP A 126 -9.92 -4.46 -56.60
CA ASP A 126 -8.97 -4.20 -55.54
C ASP A 126 -8.41 -5.51 -54.96
N ALA A 127 -7.13 -5.77 -55.22
CA ALA A 127 -6.40 -6.91 -54.69
C ALA A 127 -5.69 -6.59 -53.36
N THR A 128 -6.02 -5.45 -52.72
CA THR A 128 -5.47 -5.09 -51.41
C THR A 128 -5.73 -6.20 -50.41
N SER A 129 -4.66 -6.76 -49.84
CA SER A 129 -4.79 -7.82 -48.84
C SER A 129 -5.40 -7.26 -47.55
N THR A 130 -6.27 -8.04 -46.90
CA THR A 130 -6.77 -7.71 -45.56
C THR A 130 -5.66 -7.65 -44.50
N SER A 131 -4.51 -8.29 -44.74
CA SER A 131 -3.30 -8.16 -43.91
C SER A 131 -2.70 -6.75 -43.90
N ALA A 132 -3.07 -5.89 -44.86
CA ALA A 132 -2.70 -4.48 -44.85
C ALA A 132 -3.52 -3.67 -43.82
N LEU A 133 -4.66 -4.19 -43.35
CA LEU A 133 -5.45 -3.58 -42.28
C LEU A 133 -4.75 -3.82 -40.94
N ASN A 134 -4.30 -2.74 -40.30
CA ASN A 134 -3.56 -2.83 -39.06
C ASN A 134 -4.48 -2.65 -37.84
N TYR A 135 -4.79 -3.76 -37.17
CA TYR A 135 -5.50 -3.80 -35.88
C TYR A 135 -4.62 -4.30 -34.74
N THR A 136 -3.31 -4.10 -34.84
CA THR A 136 -2.37 -4.44 -33.76
C THR A 136 -2.52 -3.47 -32.60
N TRP A 137 -2.29 -3.96 -31.38
CA TRP A 137 -2.29 -3.16 -30.17
C TRP A 137 -1.18 -3.67 -29.25
N ASP A 138 -0.47 -2.74 -28.60
CA ASP A 138 0.52 -3.01 -27.57
C ASP A 138 0.55 -1.80 -26.64
N ILE A 139 -0.08 -1.93 -25.48
CA ILE A 139 -0.18 -0.86 -24.48
C ILE A 139 0.43 -1.38 -23.19
N PRO A 140 1.64 -0.93 -22.82
CA PRO A 140 2.22 -1.31 -21.56
C PRO A 140 1.51 -0.61 -20.39
N TYR A 141 1.51 -1.24 -19.22
CA TYR A 141 0.84 -0.72 -18.03
C TYR A 141 1.81 0.04 -17.11
N PRO A 142 1.42 1.23 -16.58
CA PRO A 142 2.18 1.93 -15.54
C PRO A 142 2.35 1.08 -14.27
N ARG A 143 3.42 1.36 -13.52
CA ARG A 143 3.64 0.76 -12.20
C ARG A 143 2.79 1.47 -11.15
N SER A 144 2.32 0.72 -10.14
CA SER A 144 1.41 1.24 -9.11
C SER A 144 1.72 0.78 -7.68
N ASN A 145 2.88 0.17 -7.45
CA ASN A 145 3.17 -0.51 -6.19
C ASN A 145 3.60 0.47 -5.10
N ALA A 146 4.40 1.48 -5.45
CA ALA A 146 4.98 2.39 -4.47
C ALA A 146 3.92 3.11 -3.62
N TRP A 147 2.78 3.46 -4.21
CA TRP A 147 1.66 4.07 -3.47
C TRP A 147 0.95 3.09 -2.55
N GLN A 148 0.75 1.85 -2.99
CA GLN A 148 0.11 0.83 -2.16
C GLN A 148 0.99 0.47 -0.96
N ASP A 149 2.31 0.37 -1.18
CA ASP A 149 3.29 0.12 -0.13
C ASP A 149 3.33 1.28 0.88
N ALA A 150 3.29 2.52 0.41
CA ALA A 150 3.22 3.71 1.27
C ALA A 150 1.94 3.75 2.13
N LYS A 151 0.80 3.32 1.57
CA LYS A 151 -0.45 3.19 2.35
C LYS A 151 -0.36 2.06 3.37
N ALA A 152 0.18 0.92 2.97
CA ALA A 152 0.31 -0.25 3.83
C ALA A 152 1.25 -0.01 5.02
N SER A 153 2.29 0.81 4.84
CA SER A 153 3.21 1.19 5.92
C SER A 153 2.68 2.31 6.81
N GLY A 154 1.58 2.97 6.46
CA GLY A 154 1.07 4.15 7.17
C GLY A 154 1.83 5.45 6.87
N ALA A 155 2.85 5.42 5.99
CA ALA A 155 3.66 6.59 5.67
C ALA A 155 2.84 7.76 5.09
N VAL A 156 1.72 7.46 4.44
CA VAL A 156 0.80 8.46 3.86
C VAL A 156 0.12 9.36 4.89
N ASP A 157 0.09 8.97 6.16
CA ASP A 157 -0.51 9.78 7.23
C ASP A 157 0.38 10.95 7.64
N PHE A 158 1.67 10.90 7.29
CA PHE A 158 2.65 11.96 7.53
C PHE A 158 2.92 12.84 6.29
N MET A 159 2.29 12.53 5.15
CA MET A 159 2.41 13.34 3.93
C MET A 159 1.64 14.66 4.06
N ALA A 160 2.10 15.69 3.34
CA ALA A 160 1.34 16.93 3.25
C ALA A 160 -0.01 16.67 2.54
N PRO A 161 -1.12 17.30 2.95
CA PRO A 161 -2.43 17.01 2.36
C PRO A 161 -2.49 17.18 0.83
N GLY A 162 -1.82 18.19 0.28
CA GLY A 162 -1.75 18.41 -1.17
C GLY A 162 -0.93 17.35 -1.90
N GLU A 163 0.18 16.89 -1.29
CA GLU A 163 1.03 15.82 -1.84
C GLU A 163 0.27 14.49 -1.86
N ARG A 164 -0.42 14.16 -0.75
CA ARG A 164 -1.27 12.98 -0.64
C ARG A 164 -2.40 13.02 -1.66
N ALA A 165 -3.11 14.13 -1.78
CA ALA A 165 -4.21 14.28 -2.74
C ALA A 165 -3.73 14.12 -4.19
N ALA A 166 -2.54 14.63 -4.54
CA ALA A 166 -1.96 14.45 -5.86
C ALA A 166 -1.60 12.98 -6.14
N ALA A 167 -1.04 12.27 -5.15
CA ALA A 167 -0.81 10.83 -5.28
C ALA A 167 -2.13 10.05 -5.40
N ASP A 168 -3.12 10.33 -4.54
CA ASP A 168 -4.44 9.72 -4.58
C ASP A 168 -5.11 9.91 -5.95
N TYR A 169 -4.95 11.07 -6.59
CA TYR A 169 -5.45 11.29 -7.95
C TYR A 169 -4.74 10.39 -8.97
N ILE A 170 -3.40 10.41 -9.03
CA ILE A 170 -2.60 9.61 -9.98
C ILE A 170 -2.90 8.12 -9.86
N TYR A 171 -3.04 7.60 -8.63
CA TYR A 171 -3.23 6.19 -8.38
C TYR A 171 -4.70 5.77 -8.22
N GLY A 172 -5.61 6.74 -8.13
CA GLY A 172 -7.05 6.52 -8.02
C GLY A 172 -7.77 6.46 -9.37
N ASP A 173 -7.30 7.21 -10.37
CA ASP A 173 -7.94 7.35 -11.70
C ASP A 173 -7.55 6.24 -12.71
N GLY A 174 -6.70 5.28 -12.32
CA GLY A 174 -6.24 4.19 -13.20
C GLY A 174 -7.38 3.39 -13.88
N ASP A 175 -8.57 3.39 -13.28
CA ASP A 175 -9.75 2.65 -13.76
C ASP A 175 -10.32 3.20 -15.09
N LEU A 176 -10.27 4.52 -15.32
CA LEU A 176 -10.82 5.12 -16.53
C LEU A 176 -9.91 4.90 -17.75
N ALA A 177 -8.61 5.11 -17.58
CA ALA A 177 -7.64 4.88 -18.66
C ALA A 177 -7.61 3.39 -19.04
N GLU A 178 -7.63 2.49 -18.04
CA GLU A 178 -7.75 1.05 -18.26
C GLU A 178 -9.04 0.68 -18.99
N THR A 179 -10.17 1.30 -18.65
CA THR A 179 -11.45 1.06 -19.33
C THR A 179 -11.37 1.32 -20.83
N PHE A 180 -10.79 2.46 -21.24
CA PHE A 180 -10.64 2.79 -22.66
C PHE A 180 -9.58 1.93 -23.35
N ALA A 181 -8.46 1.63 -22.68
CA ALA A 181 -7.45 0.70 -23.20
C ALA A 181 -8.04 -0.69 -23.47
N MET A 182 -8.84 -1.22 -22.54
CA MET A 182 -9.52 -2.51 -22.71
C MET A 182 -10.62 -2.46 -23.77
N ALA A 183 -11.31 -1.32 -23.91
CA ALA A 183 -12.29 -1.13 -24.97
C ALA A 183 -11.64 -1.10 -26.36
N TRP A 184 -10.47 -0.47 -26.48
CA TRP A 184 -9.62 -0.49 -27.68
C TRP A 184 -9.14 -1.92 -27.98
N LEU A 185 -8.58 -2.64 -27.00
CA LEU A 185 -8.17 -4.04 -27.16
C LEU A 185 -9.31 -4.89 -27.74
N ARG A 186 -10.51 -4.80 -27.16
CA ARG A 186 -11.67 -5.57 -27.60
C ARG A 186 -12.09 -5.23 -29.04
N SER A 187 -12.14 -3.94 -29.39
CA SER A 187 -12.54 -3.51 -30.74
C SER A 187 -11.50 -3.92 -31.79
N ASN A 188 -10.20 -3.79 -31.49
CA ASN A 188 -9.13 -4.26 -32.36
C ASN A 188 -9.17 -5.77 -32.58
N ASN A 189 -9.36 -6.56 -31.51
CA ASN A 189 -9.45 -8.02 -31.65
C ASN A 189 -10.65 -8.46 -32.49
N ALA A 190 -11.82 -7.81 -32.30
CA ALA A 190 -13.00 -8.07 -33.11
C ALA A 190 -12.77 -7.70 -34.59
N ALA A 191 -12.21 -6.52 -34.85
CA ALA A 191 -11.92 -6.07 -36.21
C ALA A 191 -10.88 -6.97 -36.89
N SER A 192 -9.82 -7.36 -36.18
CA SER A 192 -8.82 -8.31 -36.66
C SER A 192 -9.45 -9.65 -37.05
N ALA A 193 -10.36 -10.19 -36.23
CA ALA A 193 -11.04 -11.45 -36.55
C ALA A 193 -11.87 -11.35 -37.84
N ILE A 194 -12.58 -10.23 -38.05
CA ILE A 194 -13.34 -10.01 -39.29
C ILE A 194 -12.40 -9.81 -40.48
N ALA A 195 -11.31 -9.05 -40.33
CA ALA A 195 -10.34 -8.84 -41.42
C ALA A 195 -9.73 -10.17 -41.91
N HIS A 196 -9.50 -11.13 -41.00
CA HIS A 196 -9.00 -12.47 -41.36
C HIS A 196 -10.04 -13.40 -42.00
N SER A 197 -11.33 -12.99 -42.11
CA SER A 197 -12.36 -13.82 -42.74
C SER A 197 -12.21 -13.93 -44.26
N ALA A 198 -11.47 -12.99 -44.88
CA ALA A 198 -11.18 -12.94 -46.30
C ALA A 198 -9.70 -12.58 -46.53
N PRO A 199 -9.07 -13.02 -47.64
CA PRO A 199 -7.68 -12.71 -47.95
C PRO A 199 -7.49 -11.29 -48.53
N THR A 200 -8.50 -10.75 -49.21
CA THR A 200 -8.50 -9.43 -49.83
C THR A 200 -9.68 -8.57 -49.37
N VAL A 201 -9.50 -7.25 -49.39
CA VAL A 201 -10.51 -6.30 -48.94
C VAL A 201 -11.76 -6.36 -49.82
N HIS A 202 -11.65 -6.66 -51.13
CA HIS A 202 -12.83 -6.81 -51.99
C HIS A 202 -13.66 -8.06 -51.66
N GLU A 203 -13.01 -9.16 -51.23
CA GLU A 203 -13.68 -10.42 -50.89
C GLU A 203 -14.47 -10.37 -49.57
N LEU A 204 -14.30 -9.32 -48.75
CA LEU A 204 -15.15 -9.07 -47.59
C LEU A 204 -16.60 -8.83 -48.01
N SER A 205 -17.53 -9.49 -47.30
CA SER A 205 -18.96 -9.25 -47.50
C SER A 205 -19.31 -7.78 -47.21
N ALA A 206 -20.39 -7.28 -47.80
CA ALA A 206 -20.84 -5.90 -47.54
C ALA A 206 -21.09 -5.65 -46.05
N ALA A 207 -21.64 -6.64 -45.35
CA ALA A 207 -21.88 -6.58 -43.90
C ALA A 207 -20.56 -6.55 -43.11
N ASP A 208 -19.58 -7.39 -43.45
CA ASP A 208 -18.28 -7.42 -42.77
C ASP A 208 -17.51 -6.11 -42.98
N ARG A 209 -17.57 -5.54 -44.20
CA ARG A 209 -16.95 -4.26 -44.51
C ARG A 209 -17.57 -3.10 -43.72
N GLU A 210 -18.90 -3.08 -43.60
CA GLU A 210 -19.61 -2.09 -42.80
C GLU A 210 -19.27 -2.22 -41.31
N GLU A 211 -19.28 -3.45 -40.77
CA GLU A 211 -18.93 -3.71 -39.37
C GLU A 211 -17.46 -3.36 -39.09
N LEU A 212 -16.53 -3.68 -40.00
CA LEU A 212 -15.12 -3.25 -39.89
C LEU A 212 -14.99 -1.73 -39.88
N LEU A 213 -15.71 -1.01 -40.74
CA LEU A 213 -15.65 0.44 -40.77
C LEU A 213 -16.18 1.05 -39.46
N LYS A 214 -17.26 0.48 -38.93
CA LYS A 214 -17.83 0.89 -37.63
C LYS A 214 -16.86 0.62 -36.48
N LEU A 215 -16.29 -0.58 -36.39
CA LEU A 215 -15.29 -0.93 -35.38
C LEU A 215 -14.06 -0.02 -35.49
N THR A 216 -13.56 0.23 -36.70
CA THR A 216 -12.40 1.11 -36.95
C THR A 216 -12.64 2.53 -36.41
N ARG A 217 -13.81 3.12 -36.68
CA ARG A 217 -14.18 4.44 -36.16
C ARG A 217 -14.38 4.44 -34.65
N GLN A 218 -14.98 3.38 -34.11
CA GLN A 218 -15.13 3.21 -32.66
C GLN A 218 -13.76 3.13 -31.98
N THR A 219 -12.83 2.37 -32.54
CA THR A 219 -11.46 2.26 -32.04
C THR A 219 -10.73 3.60 -32.09
N GLU A 220 -10.87 4.37 -33.17
CA GLU A 220 -10.31 5.73 -33.24
C GLU A 220 -10.81 6.62 -32.09
N GLY A 221 -12.11 6.58 -31.79
CA GLY A 221 -12.68 7.31 -30.65
C GLY A 221 -12.16 6.83 -29.29
N GLN A 222 -11.97 5.51 -29.13
CA GLN A 222 -11.41 4.93 -27.89
C GLN A 222 -9.94 5.33 -27.69
N ILE A 223 -9.14 5.33 -28.76
CA ILE A 223 -7.75 5.79 -28.74
C ILE A 223 -7.68 7.26 -28.35
N GLU A 224 -8.57 8.10 -28.88
CA GLU A 224 -8.61 9.53 -28.53
C GLU A 224 -8.93 9.76 -27.05
N SER A 225 -9.96 9.07 -26.52
CA SER A 225 -10.31 9.15 -25.10
C SER A 225 -9.17 8.65 -24.20
N TYR A 226 -8.52 7.55 -24.58
CA TYR A 226 -7.36 7.04 -23.85
C TYR A 226 -6.21 8.06 -23.88
N ASN A 227 -5.90 8.63 -25.04
CA ASN A 227 -4.87 9.66 -25.20
C ASN A 227 -5.13 10.90 -24.33
N MET A 228 -6.38 11.35 -24.23
CA MET A 228 -6.76 12.46 -23.35
C MET A 228 -6.45 12.14 -21.88
N LEU A 229 -6.82 10.94 -21.41
CA LEU A 229 -6.57 10.52 -20.02
C LEU A 229 -5.08 10.42 -19.70
N ILE A 230 -4.27 9.87 -20.61
CA ILE A 230 -2.81 9.82 -20.43
C ILE A 230 -2.19 11.22 -20.31
N ASN A 231 -2.71 12.24 -21.01
CA ASN A 231 -2.24 13.61 -20.84
C ASN A 231 -2.59 14.18 -19.45
N TYR A 232 -3.78 13.88 -18.91
CA TYR A 232 -4.12 14.26 -17.54
C TYR A 232 -3.22 13.59 -16.51
N ASP A 233 -2.91 12.30 -16.70
CA ASP A 233 -1.96 11.58 -15.84
C ASP A 233 -0.57 12.23 -15.87
N GLN A 234 -0.08 12.64 -17.05
CA GLN A 234 1.19 13.35 -17.16
C GLN A 234 1.19 14.70 -16.42
N ASP A 235 0.10 15.46 -16.51
CA ASP A 235 -0.07 16.72 -15.79
C ASP A 235 -0.06 16.50 -14.28
N ALA A 236 -0.79 15.49 -13.81
CA ALA A 236 -0.83 15.13 -12.40
C ALA A 236 0.52 14.66 -11.87
N ILE A 237 1.25 13.84 -12.62
CA ILE A 237 2.60 13.41 -12.27
C ILE A 237 3.53 14.62 -12.18
N ARG A 238 3.48 15.55 -13.13
CA ARG A 238 4.27 16.79 -13.09
C ARG A 238 3.93 17.62 -11.85
N HIS A 239 2.66 17.71 -11.50
CA HIS A 239 2.23 18.38 -10.28
C HIS A 239 2.79 17.69 -9.03
N TYR A 240 2.70 16.37 -8.91
CA TYR A 240 3.26 15.64 -7.77
C TYR A 240 4.78 15.83 -7.65
N LEU A 241 5.52 15.73 -8.76
CA LEU A 241 6.97 15.88 -8.75
C LEU A 241 7.43 17.31 -8.37
N SER A 242 6.53 18.30 -8.45
CA SER A 242 6.79 19.68 -8.02
C SER A 242 6.79 19.88 -6.50
N PHE A 243 6.24 18.94 -5.72
CA PHE A 243 6.31 19.02 -4.26
C PHE A 243 7.78 18.90 -3.80
N PRO A 244 8.19 19.71 -2.81
CA PRO A 244 9.56 19.70 -2.31
C PRO A 244 9.87 18.37 -1.61
N GLU A 245 11.05 17.80 -1.89
CA GLU A 245 11.52 16.58 -1.23
C GLU A 245 11.73 16.76 0.29
N GLN A 246 11.84 18.02 0.75
CA GLN A 246 12.10 18.37 2.15
C GLN A 246 11.15 19.45 2.68
N SER A 247 9.92 19.10 3.05
CA SER A 247 9.21 19.87 4.08
C SER A 247 9.73 19.44 5.45
N GLY A 248 10.92 19.93 5.81
CA GLY A 248 11.65 19.43 6.98
C GLY A 248 12.71 20.34 7.59
N ARG A 249 12.84 21.58 7.14
CA ARG A 249 13.50 22.66 7.88
C ARG A 249 12.52 23.81 8.06
N GLN A 250 11.66 23.69 9.06
CA GLN A 250 11.33 24.87 9.84
C GLN A 250 12.57 25.16 10.67
N THR A 251 13.36 26.14 10.25
CA THR A 251 14.18 26.88 11.20
C THR A 251 13.20 27.50 12.20
N PRO A 252 13.34 27.26 13.51
CA PRO A 252 12.58 28.06 14.46
C PRO A 252 13.02 29.52 14.26
N ASP A 253 12.06 30.39 13.94
CA ASP A 253 12.27 31.83 14.04
C ASP A 253 12.73 32.11 15.47
N GLU A 254 13.96 32.62 15.60
CA GLU A 254 14.43 33.29 16.80
C GLU A 254 13.75 34.67 16.82
N ASP A 255 12.71 34.81 17.64
CA ASP A 255 12.22 36.09 18.17
C ASP A 255 12.10 35.99 19.70
#